data_AF-A0A925EHK3-F1
#
_entry.id   AF-A0A925EHK3-F1
#
_cell.length_a   1.000
_cell.length_b   1.000
_cell.length_c   1.000
_cell.angle_alpha   90.00
_cell.angle_beta   90.00
_cell.angle_gamma   90.00
#
_symmetry.space_group_name_H-M   'P 1'
#
loop_
_entity.id
_entity.type
_entity.pdbx_description
1 polymer ?
#
loop_
_entity_poly.entity_id
_entity_poly.type
_entity_poly.pdbx_seq_one_letter_code
_entity_poly.pdbx_strand_id
1 'polypeptide(L)'
;MLHSNMCEFWNANRRTTILGLAQSLLSFVLGEVVFLVGGNGSGKTTLAKLLLGLYPPESGEIRLDRTPISDSNRDHYRQLFTAVFSDSYLFENLIRTWPPEP
;
A
#
# COMPACT_ATOMS: atom_id res chain seq x y z
N MET A 1 24.21 25.51 3.00
CA MET A 1 24.33 24.61 1.82
C MET A 1 25.07 23.37 2.29
N LEU A 2 24.52 22.17 2.42
CA LEU A 2 23.20 21.58 2.22
C LEU A 2 22.83 20.92 3.56
N HIS A 3 21.65 21.17 4.12
CA HIS A 3 21.22 20.49 5.34
C HIS A 3 20.86 19.03 5.00
N SER A 4 21.61 18.14 5.64
CA SER A 4 21.41 16.70 5.72
C SER A 4 20.07 16.38 6.38
N ASN A 5 19.06 16.09 5.56
CA ASN A 5 17.81 15.52 6.05
C ASN A 5 17.93 13.98 6.06
N MET A 6 18.68 13.47 7.04
CA MET A 6 18.69 12.05 7.38
C MET A 6 17.68 11.86 8.52
N CYS A 7 16.47 11.40 8.20
CA CYS A 7 15.52 10.95 9.22
C CYS A 7 15.85 9.50 9.57
N GLU A 8 16.54 9.31 10.69
CA GLU A 8 16.69 8.00 11.33
C GLU A 8 15.39 7.64 12.07
N PHE A 9 14.85 6.46 11.83
CA PHE A 9 13.72 5.92 12.60
C PHE A 9 14.24 4.93 13.65
N TRP A 10 13.93 5.21 14.92
CA TRP A 10 14.34 4.41 16.07
C TRP A 10 13.35 3.25 16.31
N ASN A 11 13.87 2.02 16.25
CA ASN A 11 13.11 0.79 16.51
C ASN A 11 13.10 0.50 18.02
N ALA A 12 11.92 0.59 18.64
CA ALA A 12 11.72 0.22 20.05
C ALA A 12 10.96 -1.10 20.25
N ASN A 13 10.46 -1.75 19.20
CA ASN A 13 9.79 -3.05 19.35
C ASN A 13 9.64 -3.77 17.99
N ARG A 14 10.01 -5.06 17.93
CA ARG A 14 10.22 -5.89 16.72
C ARG A 14 8.97 -6.21 15.88
N ARG A 15 7.93 -5.37 15.87
CA ARG A 15 6.70 -5.63 15.10
C ARG A 15 6.18 -4.44 14.30
N THR A 16 6.71 -3.23 14.51
CA THR A 16 6.07 -2.01 14.03
C THR A 16 7.04 -1.02 13.41
N THR A 17 6.95 -0.79 12.10
CA THR A 17 7.78 0.19 11.37
C THR A 17 6.94 1.43 11.03
N ILE A 18 7.36 2.62 11.46
CA ILE A 18 6.71 3.90 11.10
C ILE A 18 7.49 4.56 9.97
N LEU A 19 6.83 4.87 8.86
CA LEU A 19 7.47 5.47 7.68
C LEU A 19 6.91 6.86 7.40
N GLY A 20 7.82 7.83 7.25
CA GLY A 20 7.55 9.17 6.73
C GLY A 20 7.88 9.28 5.24
N LEU A 21 7.02 9.94 4.46
CA LEU A 21 7.19 10.08 3.02
C LEU A 21 8.23 11.16 2.68
N ALA A 22 9.49 10.78 2.56
CA ALA A 22 10.55 11.53 1.90
C ALA A 22 11.10 10.66 0.76
N GLN A 23 11.45 11.26 -0.40
CA GLN A 23 11.90 10.56 -1.62
C GLN A 23 13.11 9.64 -1.38
N SER A 24 12.87 8.42 -0.92
CA SER A 24 13.88 7.46 -0.48
C SER A 24 13.43 6.03 -0.79
N LEU A 25 14.40 5.12 -0.91
CA LEU A 25 14.17 3.70 -1.13
C LEU A 25 13.38 3.12 0.04
N LEU A 26 12.26 2.46 -0.26
CA LEU A 26 11.41 1.82 0.74
C LEU A 26 11.44 0.31 0.60
N SER A 27 11.70 -0.38 1.71
CA SER A 27 11.79 -1.84 1.77
C SER A 27 10.94 -2.37 2.91
N PHE A 28 10.22 -3.45 2.63
CA PHE A 28 9.39 -4.15 3.61
C PHE A 28 9.88 -5.57 3.82
N VAL A 29 9.68 -6.09 5.03
CA VAL A 29 10.05 -7.44 5.43
C VAL A 29 8.80 -8.22 5.83
N LEU A 30 8.77 -9.50 5.49
CA LEU A 30 7.66 -10.39 5.85
C LEU A 30 7.43 -10.42 7.37
N GLY A 31 6.16 -10.38 7.76
CA GLY A 31 5.73 -10.48 9.16
C GLY A 31 5.80 -9.18 9.96
N GLU A 32 6.18 -8.06 9.34
CA GLU A 32 6.13 -6.76 9.99
C GLU A 32 4.76 -6.08 9.83
N VAL A 33 4.40 -5.25 10.81
CA VAL A 33 3.29 -4.30 10.68
C VAL A 33 3.88 -2.93 10.40
N VAL A 34 3.40 -2.27 9.35
CA VAL A 34 3.91 -0.96 8.95
C VAL A 34 2.83 0.10 9.14
N PHE A 35 3.18 1.20 9.78
CA PHE A 35 2.35 2.40 9.86
C PHE A 35 2.90 3.47 8.92
N LEU A 36 2.07 3.88 7.97
CA LEU A 36 2.37 4.99 7.09
C LEU A 36 1.77 6.28 7.67
N VAL A 37 2.61 7.20 8.14
CA VAL A 37 2.18 8.39 8.88
C VAL A 37 2.60 9.66 8.14
N GLY A 38 1.73 10.68 8.18
CA GLY A 38 1.95 11.96 7.51
C GLY A 38 0.68 12.80 7.46
N GLY A 39 0.81 14.10 7.20
CA GLY A 39 -0.32 15.04 7.13
C GLY A 39 -1.30 14.74 5.98
N ASN A 40 -2.46 15.39 5.98
CA ASN A 40 -3.40 15.29 4.85
C ASN A 40 -2.74 15.74 3.55
N GLY A 41 -3.01 15.03 2.46
CA GLY A 41 -2.38 15.31 1.16
C GLY A 41 -0.92 14.87 1.02
N SER A 42 -0.28 14.28 2.04
CA SER A 42 1.14 13.87 1.96
C SER A 42 1.42 12.71 1.00
N GLY A 43 0.40 12.14 0.35
CA GLY A 43 0.55 11.04 -0.62
C GLY A 43 0.41 9.62 -0.05
N LYS A 44 -0.04 9.45 1.21
CA LYS A 44 -0.16 8.12 1.85
C LYS A 44 -1.08 7.16 1.08
N THR A 45 -2.28 7.63 0.75
CA THR A 45 -3.25 6.84 -0.03
C THR A 45 -2.73 6.53 -1.42
N THR A 46 -2.00 7.46 -2.04
CA THR A 46 -1.34 7.25 -3.33
C THR A 46 -0.27 6.17 -3.24
N LEU A 47 0.62 6.24 -2.22
CA LEU A 47 1.62 5.20 -1.99
C LEU A 47 0.96 3.84 -1.74
N ALA A 48 -0.08 3.77 -0.91
CA ALA A 48 -0.80 2.52 -0.67
C ALA A 48 -1.35 1.94 -1.97
N LYS A 49 -1.97 2.76 -2.84
CA LYS A 49 -2.47 2.31 -4.14
C LYS A 49 -1.36 1.86 -5.10
N LEU A 50 -0.19 2.51 -5.08
CA LEU A 50 0.99 2.06 -5.82
C LEU A 50 1.50 0.71 -5.33
N LEU A 51 1.65 0.53 -4.01
CA LEU A 51 2.07 -0.73 -3.40
C LEU A 51 1.08 -1.88 -3.65
N LEU A 52 -0.22 -1.59 -3.70
CA LEU A 52 -1.25 -2.57 -4.08
C LEU A 52 -1.28 -2.85 -5.59
N GLY A 53 -0.42 -2.21 -6.38
CA GLY A 53 -0.40 -2.33 -7.84
C GLY A 53 -1.64 -1.76 -8.53
N LEU A 54 -2.44 -0.91 -7.87
CA LEU A 54 -3.64 -0.30 -8.45
C LEU A 54 -3.29 0.82 -9.44
N TYR A 55 -2.14 1.48 -9.26
CA TYR A 55 -1.56 2.42 -10.20
C TYR A 55 -0.16 1.96 -10.64
N PRO A 56 0.24 2.17 -11.90
CA PRO A 56 1.63 2.06 -12.30
C PRO A 56 2.45 3.20 -11.66
N PRO A 57 3.71 2.95 -11.25
CA PRO A 57 4.61 4.04 -10.90
C PRO A 57 4.96 4.87 -12.15
N GLU A 58 4.93 6.20 -12.04
CA GLU A 58 5.38 7.10 -13.12
C GLU A 58 6.91 7.08 -13.29
N SER A 59 7.64 6.79 -12.21
CA SER A 59 9.10 6.63 -12.20
C SER A 59 9.54 5.64 -11.12
N GLY A 60 10.72 5.06 -11.29
CA GLY A 60 11.24 4.00 -10.41
C GLY A 60 10.65 2.62 -10.73
N GLU A 61 10.87 1.67 -9.81
CA GLU A 61 10.37 0.29 -9.95
C GLU A 61 9.87 -0.24 -8.60
N ILE A 62 8.85 -1.09 -8.64
CA ILE A 62 8.40 -1.91 -7.50
C ILE A 62 8.96 -3.30 -7.70
N ARG A 63 9.51 -3.91 -6.65
CA ARG A 63 10.04 -5.27 -6.68
C ARG A 63 9.43 -6.13 -5.58
N LEU A 64 9.06 -7.36 -5.93
CA LEU A 64 8.73 -8.42 -4.99
C LEU A 64 9.81 -9.49 -5.08
N ASP A 65 10.50 -9.79 -3.99
CA ASP A 65 11.59 -10.78 -3.95
C ASP A 65 12.62 -10.60 -5.09
N ARG A 66 13.01 -9.35 -5.33
CA ARG A 66 13.93 -8.90 -6.41
C ARG A 66 13.35 -8.97 -7.83
N THR A 67 12.14 -9.49 -8.00
CA THR A 67 11.44 -9.53 -9.29
C THR A 67 10.71 -8.20 -9.54
N PRO A 68 11.01 -7.48 -10.64
CA PRO A 68 10.29 -6.25 -10.98
C PRO A 68 8.81 -6.51 -11.27
N ILE A 69 7.94 -5.64 -10.76
CA ILE A 69 6.52 -5.64 -11.08
C ILE A 69 6.31 -4.82 -12.35
N SER A 70 5.82 -5.49 -13.40
CA SER A 70 5.53 -4.93 -14.72
C SER A 70 4.10 -5.30 -15.12
N ASP A 71 3.63 -4.81 -16.26
CA ASP A 71 2.26 -5.08 -16.70
C ASP A 71 1.98 -6.58 -16.91
N SER A 72 2.99 -7.40 -17.22
CA SER A 72 2.83 -8.85 -17.45
C SER A 72 2.60 -9.67 -16.19
N ASN A 73 3.04 -9.20 -15.02
CA ASN A 73 2.94 -9.93 -13.75
C ASN A 73 2.12 -9.18 -12.68
N ARG A 74 1.64 -7.97 -12.99
CA ARG A 74 0.88 -7.12 -12.05
C ARG A 74 -0.40 -7.77 -11.55
N ASP A 75 -1.10 -8.51 -12.39
CA ASP A 75 -2.34 -9.18 -11.98
C ASP A 75 -2.07 -10.28 -10.95
N HIS A 76 -0.99 -11.05 -11.12
CA HIS A 76 -0.56 -12.01 -10.11
C HIS A 76 -0.13 -11.32 -8.80
N TYR A 77 0.62 -10.23 -8.91
CA TYR A 77 1.04 -9.42 -7.77
C TYR A 77 -0.15 -8.90 -6.94
N ARG A 78 -1.21 -8.42 -7.61
CA ARG A 78 -2.44 -7.93 -6.94
C ARG A 78 -3.15 -9.00 -6.13
N GLN A 79 -3.05 -10.28 -6.49
CA GLN A 79 -3.67 -11.40 -5.76
C GLN A 79 -3.02 -11.65 -4.39
N LEU A 80 -1.86 -11.04 -4.11
CA LEU A 80 -1.16 -11.19 -2.83
C LEU A 80 -1.70 -10.29 -1.73
N PHE A 81 -2.62 -9.37 -2.06
CA PHE A 81 -3.09 -8.34 -1.14
C PHE A 81 -4.57 -8.47 -0.84
N THR A 82 -4.92 -8.22 0.42
CA THR A 82 -6.28 -7.84 0.82
C THR A 82 -6.24 -6.40 1.28
N ALA A 83 -7.10 -5.55 0.71
CA ALA A 83 -7.17 -4.13 1.04
C ALA A 83 -8.54 -3.78 1.64
N VAL A 84 -8.52 -3.05 2.75
CA VAL A 84 -9.72 -2.49 3.38
C VAL A 84 -9.58 -0.98 3.36
N PHE A 85 -10.45 -0.32 2.60
CA PHE A 85 -10.48 1.15 2.51
C PHE A 85 -11.61 1.70 3.37
N SER A 86 -11.41 2.87 3.98
CA SER A 86 -12.44 3.52 4.81
C SER A 86 -13.69 3.88 4.01
N ASP A 87 -13.53 4.22 2.72
CA ASP A 87 -14.62 4.46 1.79
C ASP A 87 -14.95 3.16 1.06
N SER A 88 -15.83 2.33 1.66
CA SER A 88 -16.35 1.12 1.02
C SER A 88 -17.76 1.38 0.48
N TYR A 89 -17.97 1.10 -0.80
CA TYR A 89 -19.31 1.10 -1.39
C TYR A 89 -19.95 -0.23 -1.05
N LEU A 90 -20.85 -0.23 -0.07
CA LEU A 90 -21.72 -1.36 0.20
C LEU A 90 -22.82 -1.37 -0.86
N PHE A 91 -22.84 -2.39 -1.72
CA PHE A 91 -23.96 -2.58 -2.64
C PHE A 91 -25.22 -2.87 -1.82
N GLU A 92 -26.28 -2.08 -2.04
CA GLU A 92 -27.54 -2.21 -1.30
C GLU A 92 -28.20 -3.59 -1.46
N ASN A 93 -27.91 -4.31 -2.55
CA ASN A 93 -28.43 -5.65 -2.82
C ASN A 93 -27.30 -6.66 -2.97
N LEU A 94 -26.95 -7.34 -1.87
CA LEU A 94 -25.99 -8.45 -1.85
C LEU A 94 -26.64 -9.84 -1.85
N ILE A 95 -27.97 -9.91 -1.86
CA ILE A 95 -28.70 -11.17 -1.76
C ILE A 95 -29.75 -11.19 -2.85
N ARG A 96 -29.60 -12.09 -3.84
CA ARG A 96 -30.74 -12.59 -4.61
C ARG A 96 -31.66 -13.30 -3.59
N THR A 97 -32.63 -12.60 -3.02
CA THR A 97 -33.75 -13.27 -2.37
C THR A 97 -34.61 -13.85 -3.49
N TRP A 98 -34.41 -15.14 -3.72
CA TRP A 98 -35.26 -16.00 -4.52
C TRP A 98 -35.97 -16.94 -3.54
N PRO A 99 -37.30 -17.07 -3.54
CA PRO A 99 -38.30 -16.71 -4.57
C PRO A 99 -38.96 -15.33 -4.35
N PRO A 100 -39.72 -14.79 -5.33
CA PRO A 100 -40.50 -13.56 -5.14
C PRO A 100 -41.58 -13.75 -4.06
N GLU A 101 -41.86 -12.70 -3.28
CA GLU A 101 -43.01 -12.69 -2.36
C GLU A 101 -44.33 -12.88 -3.15
N PRO A 102 -45.32 -13.59 -2.58
CA PRO A 102 -46.55 -13.99 -3.26
C PRO A 102 -47.44 -12.82 -3.72
#